data_AF-A0A955PT49-F1
#
_entry.id   AF-A0A955PT49-F1
#
_cell.length_a   1.000
_cell.length_b   1.000
_cell.length_c   1.000
_cell.angle_alpha   90.00
_cell.angle_beta   90.00
_cell.angle_gamma   90.00
#
_symmetry.space_group_name_H-M   'P 1'
#
loop_
_entity.id
_entity.type
_entity.pdbx_description
1 polymer ?
#
loop_
_entity_poly.entity_id
_entity_poly.type
_entity_poly.pdbx_seq_one_letter_code
_entity_poly.pdbx_strand_id
1 'polypeptide(L)'
;MDQIMGRHMNSFLFAAIVLLSANDSGAVGSSIGEDETSPQLSVTISCDVVDPKVGDEIPIIFEIKNEGESHCDLWYRGRGRDGRCRQFKLSAVDEGGEVVADPRADRQIFIAGGGGGIDVSLDPDESFRETIALNRWALLTHPGVYQVTGTFYARGPYPTNVSVTAVTATTEIEILPRSNDEMASYIGELSNLLPKNDYENVPFSVVQKLMYTCDRRAALPLIEVFYRSDAARYWAVEAFQ
;
A
#
# COMPACT_ATOMS: atom_id res chain seq x y z
N MET A 1 -52.93 -22.23 23.38
CA MET A 1 -53.47 -21.27 22.40
C MET A 1 -52.26 -20.60 21.75
N ASP A 2 -51.43 -21.39 21.09
CA ASP A 2 -51.57 -21.88 19.70
C ASP A 2 -51.05 -20.79 18.75
N GLN A 3 -49.77 -20.79 18.38
CA GLN A 3 -49.08 -21.59 17.35
C GLN A 3 -49.43 -21.17 15.90
N ILE A 4 -48.36 -21.07 15.10
CA ILE A 4 -48.24 -21.36 13.65
C ILE A 4 -48.11 -20.17 12.67
N MET A 5 -46.84 -19.97 12.29
CA MET A 5 -46.23 -19.96 10.94
C MET A 5 -46.75 -19.04 9.82
N GLY A 6 -45.77 -18.41 9.16
CA GLY A 6 -45.85 -17.96 7.78
C GLY A 6 -44.49 -17.44 7.28
N ARG A 7 -43.58 -18.36 6.97
CA ARG A 7 -42.24 -18.14 6.38
C ARG A 7 -42.32 -18.48 4.89
N HIS A 8 -41.92 -17.57 3.99
CA HIS A 8 -41.44 -17.82 2.61
C HIS A 8 -40.91 -16.46 2.08
N MET A 9 -39.62 -16.23 1.79
CA MET A 9 -38.72 -16.77 0.75
C MET A 9 -39.17 -16.57 -0.70
N ASN A 10 -38.20 -16.10 -1.50
CA ASN A 10 -38.12 -15.95 -2.96
C ASN A 10 -38.59 -14.57 -3.49
N SER A 11 -37.93 -13.94 -4.46
CA SER A 11 -36.96 -14.44 -5.43
C SER A 11 -36.15 -13.29 -6.04
N PHE A 12 -34.92 -13.60 -6.42
CA PHE A 12 -34.09 -12.83 -7.33
C PHE A 12 -34.84 -12.52 -8.64
N LEU A 13 -34.68 -11.31 -9.18
CA LEU A 13 -34.93 -11.05 -10.61
C LEU A 13 -33.80 -10.19 -11.18
N PHE A 14 -32.98 -10.82 -12.03
CA PHE A 14 -32.09 -10.18 -12.98
C PHE A 14 -32.91 -9.38 -13.99
N ALA A 15 -32.54 -8.11 -14.23
CA ALA A 15 -33.05 -7.35 -15.36
C ALA A 15 -31.96 -7.28 -16.44
N ALA A 16 -32.06 -8.16 -17.43
CA ALA A 16 -31.41 -8.00 -18.73
C ALA A 16 -32.36 -7.17 -19.62
N ILE A 17 -31.87 -6.05 -20.14
CA ILE A 17 -32.56 -5.29 -21.19
C ILE A 17 -31.73 -5.42 -22.46
N VAL A 18 -32.25 -6.21 -23.40
CA VAL A 18 -31.87 -6.21 -24.82
C VAL A 18 -32.96 -5.42 -25.55
N LEU A 19 -32.59 -4.34 -26.24
CA LEU A 19 -33.46 -3.67 -27.20
C LEU A 19 -32.68 -3.48 -28.50
N LEU A 20 -33.00 -4.34 -29.47
CA LEU A 20 -32.70 -4.17 -30.87
C LEU A 20 -33.79 -3.28 -31.49
N SER A 21 -33.39 -2.19 -32.14
CA SER A 21 -34.13 -1.67 -33.29
C SER A 21 -33.17 -0.97 -34.26
N ALA A 22 -33.03 -1.54 -35.45
CA ALA A 22 -32.44 -0.88 -36.60
C ALA A 22 -33.50 0.01 -37.27
N ASN A 23 -33.13 1.22 -37.66
CA ASN A 23 -33.49 1.74 -38.98
C ASN A 23 -32.55 2.87 -39.42
N ASP A 24 -32.16 2.76 -40.67
CA ASP A 24 -31.10 3.43 -41.41
C ASP A 24 -31.57 4.76 -42.04
N SER A 25 -30.71 5.79 -42.05
CA SER A 25 -30.56 6.74 -43.16
C SER A 25 -29.52 7.85 -42.88
N GLY A 26 -28.43 7.87 -43.64
CA GLY A 26 -27.87 9.12 -44.20
C GLY A 26 -26.68 9.78 -43.49
N ALA A 27 -25.49 9.22 -43.73
CA ALA A 27 -24.14 9.79 -43.69
C ALA A 27 -23.92 11.31 -43.38
N VAL A 28 -23.20 11.59 -42.29
CA VAL A 28 -21.88 12.24 -42.32
C VAL A 28 -21.01 11.54 -41.29
N GLY A 29 -19.96 10.88 -41.76
CA GLY A 29 -19.02 10.16 -40.92
C GLY A 29 -18.27 11.10 -39.98
N SER A 30 -18.54 10.96 -38.69
CA SER A 30 -17.54 11.15 -37.66
C SER A 30 -17.61 9.89 -36.81
N SER A 31 -16.82 8.90 -37.21
CA SER A 31 -16.43 7.82 -36.32
C SER A 31 -15.72 8.47 -35.14
N ILE A 32 -16.49 8.77 -34.10
CA ILE A 32 -15.92 8.92 -32.76
C ILE A 32 -15.36 7.52 -32.50
N GLY A 33 -14.05 7.39 -32.67
CA GLY A 33 -13.34 6.14 -32.38
C GLY A 33 -13.74 5.71 -30.99
N GLU A 34 -14.31 4.52 -30.89
CA GLU A 34 -14.45 3.80 -29.64
C GLU A 34 -13.04 3.67 -29.07
N ASP A 35 -12.79 4.49 -28.05
CA ASP A 35 -11.93 4.26 -26.90
C ASP A 35 -10.72 3.34 -27.18
N GLU A 36 -9.59 3.94 -27.57
CA GLU A 36 -8.30 3.24 -27.54
C GLU A 36 -8.01 2.80 -26.10
N THR A 37 -8.38 1.55 -25.83
CA THR A 37 -7.69 0.60 -24.96
C THR A 37 -7.11 1.22 -23.70
N SER A 38 -7.96 1.48 -22.69
CA SER A 38 -7.46 1.60 -21.33
C SER A 38 -6.56 0.38 -21.03
N PRO A 39 -5.33 0.57 -20.55
CA PRO A 39 -4.40 -0.54 -20.35
C PRO A 39 -5.02 -1.54 -19.38
N GLN A 40 -5.05 -2.81 -19.79
CA GLN A 40 -5.53 -3.89 -18.94
C GLN A 40 -4.40 -4.25 -17.98
N LEU A 41 -4.40 -3.61 -16.81
CA LEU A 41 -3.40 -3.85 -15.78
C LEU A 41 -3.94 -4.83 -14.75
N SER A 42 -3.09 -5.79 -14.36
CA SER A 42 -3.31 -6.60 -13.15
C SER A 42 -2.27 -6.26 -12.09
N VAL A 43 -2.66 -6.49 -10.84
CA VAL A 43 -1.79 -6.32 -9.69
C VAL A 43 -1.82 -7.60 -8.89
N THR A 44 -0.67 -8.04 -8.44
CA THR A 44 -0.52 -9.05 -7.40
C THR A 44 0.29 -8.45 -6.26
N ILE A 45 0.06 -8.97 -5.04
CA ILE A 45 0.89 -8.62 -3.88
C ILE A 45 1.39 -9.87 -3.18
N SER A 46 2.64 -9.83 -2.73
CA SER A 46 3.24 -10.89 -1.92
C SER A 46 4.10 -10.33 -0.79
N CYS A 47 4.43 -11.17 0.17
CA CYS A 47 5.45 -10.92 1.18
C CYS A 47 6.42 -12.09 1.17
N ASP A 48 7.68 -11.81 0.87
CA ASP A 48 8.73 -12.86 0.75
C ASP A 48 9.44 -13.12 2.08
N VAL A 49 9.07 -12.40 3.15
CA VAL A 49 9.61 -12.67 4.49
C VAL A 49 8.99 -13.96 5.01
N VAL A 50 9.85 -14.92 5.32
CA VAL A 50 9.47 -16.18 5.95
C VAL A 50 9.25 -15.95 7.44
N ASP A 51 8.12 -16.45 7.96
CA ASP A 51 7.78 -16.45 9.38
C ASP A 51 7.93 -15.08 10.08
N PRO A 52 7.35 -13.99 9.52
CA PRO A 52 7.48 -12.66 10.11
C PRO A 52 6.90 -12.62 11.53
N LYS A 53 7.60 -11.97 12.45
CA LYS A 53 7.16 -11.82 13.84
C LYS A 53 6.68 -10.41 14.14
N VAL A 54 5.89 -10.26 15.20
CA VAL A 54 5.48 -8.95 15.72
C VAL A 54 6.71 -8.03 15.88
N GLY A 55 6.58 -6.82 15.35
CA GLY A 55 7.61 -5.79 15.37
C GLY A 55 8.61 -5.83 14.20
N ASP A 56 8.52 -6.81 13.31
CA ASP A 56 9.29 -6.83 12.07
C ASP A 56 8.77 -5.83 11.04
N GLU A 57 9.66 -5.44 10.14
CA GLU A 57 9.27 -4.83 8.88
C GLU A 57 8.64 -5.89 7.98
N ILE A 58 7.45 -5.60 7.45
CA ILE A 58 6.67 -6.49 6.58
C ILE A 58 6.68 -5.89 5.17
N PRO A 59 7.64 -6.24 4.31
CA PRO A 59 7.73 -5.73 2.95
C PRO A 59 6.67 -6.40 2.07
N ILE A 60 5.81 -5.59 1.45
CA ILE A 60 4.84 -6.03 0.46
C ILE A 60 5.38 -5.69 -0.93
N ILE A 61 5.52 -6.70 -1.76
CA ILE A 61 5.92 -6.57 -3.15
C ILE A 61 4.66 -6.42 -3.97
N PHE A 62 4.52 -5.29 -4.65
CA PHE A 62 3.55 -5.10 -5.72
C PHE A 62 4.20 -5.55 -7.02
N GLU A 63 3.49 -6.38 -7.77
CA GLU A 63 3.81 -6.68 -9.16
C GLU A 63 2.65 -6.19 -10.02
N ILE A 64 2.92 -5.22 -10.88
CA ILE A 64 1.97 -4.62 -11.81
C ILE A 64 2.30 -5.13 -13.19
N LYS A 65 1.37 -5.85 -13.80
CA LYS A 65 1.55 -6.48 -15.10
C LYS A 65 0.65 -5.82 -16.15
N ASN A 66 1.18 -5.58 -17.34
CA ASN A 66 0.38 -5.26 -18.51
C ASN A 66 -0.17 -6.56 -19.12
N GLU A 67 -1.48 -6.80 -18.94
CA GLU A 67 -2.22 -7.91 -19.57
C GLU A 67 -2.87 -7.49 -20.90
N GLY A 68 -2.70 -6.23 -21.30
CA GLY A 68 -3.18 -5.73 -22.58
C GLY A 68 -2.29 -6.18 -23.74
N GLU A 69 -2.86 -6.09 -24.95
CA GLU A 69 -2.14 -6.42 -26.20
C GLU A 69 -1.29 -5.24 -26.71
N SER A 70 -1.37 -4.08 -26.06
CA SER A 70 -0.69 -2.85 -26.45
C SER A 70 0.24 -2.35 -25.36
N HIS A 71 1.24 -1.57 -25.78
CA HIS A 71 2.15 -0.86 -24.89
C HIS A 71 1.41 0.06 -23.91
N CYS A 72 1.90 0.17 -22.68
CA CYS A 72 1.33 1.00 -21.63
C CYS A 72 2.39 1.82 -20.92
N ASP A 73 2.23 3.15 -20.91
CA ASP A 73 3.05 4.04 -20.09
C ASP A 73 2.38 4.31 -18.73
N LEU A 74 3.08 3.90 -17.66
CA LEU A 74 2.70 4.19 -16.28
C LEU A 74 3.50 5.38 -15.78
N TRP A 75 2.83 6.45 -15.38
CA TRP A 75 3.51 7.50 -14.63
C TRP A 75 3.84 6.97 -13.23
N TYR A 76 5.11 6.76 -12.89
CA TYR A 76 5.55 6.34 -11.55
C TYR A 76 6.22 7.48 -10.82
N ARG A 77 5.64 7.87 -9.68
CA ARG A 77 6.31 8.70 -8.69
C ARG A 77 7.05 7.78 -7.73
N GLY A 78 8.37 7.90 -7.71
CA GLY A 78 9.19 7.29 -6.66
C GLY A 78 8.67 7.61 -5.26
N ARG A 79 9.03 6.78 -4.29
CA ARG A 79 8.59 6.94 -2.90
C ARG A 79 8.82 8.37 -2.42
N GLY A 80 7.78 8.93 -1.79
CA GLY A 80 7.91 10.16 -1.02
C GLY A 80 8.97 9.99 0.06
N ARG A 81 9.46 11.10 0.57
CA ARG A 81 10.44 11.09 1.65
C ARG A 81 9.87 10.47 2.94
N ASP A 82 8.54 10.40 3.08
CA ASP A 82 7.81 9.72 4.16
C ASP A 82 7.76 8.18 3.98
N GLY A 83 8.33 7.68 2.88
CA GLY A 83 8.31 6.27 2.52
C GLY A 83 6.97 5.79 1.95
N ARG A 84 5.97 6.68 1.82
CA ARG A 84 4.70 6.38 1.15
C ARG A 84 4.74 6.89 -0.28
N CYS A 85 3.99 6.23 -1.16
CA CYS A 85 3.77 6.72 -2.52
C CYS A 85 2.27 6.88 -2.73
N ARG A 86 1.84 8.00 -3.33
CA ARG A 86 0.41 8.27 -3.58
C ARG A 86 -0.25 7.26 -4.52
N GLN A 87 0.55 6.52 -5.29
CA GLN A 87 0.07 5.50 -6.20
C GLN A 87 -0.15 4.15 -5.53
N PHE A 88 0.32 3.98 -4.30
CA PHE A 88 0.22 2.73 -3.59
C PHE A 88 -0.47 2.96 -2.26
N LYS A 89 -1.39 2.07 -1.92
CA LYS A 89 -2.02 2.04 -0.61
C LYS A 89 -2.05 0.61 -0.12
N LEU A 90 -1.75 0.44 1.16
CA LEU A 90 -1.90 -0.82 1.86
C LEU A 90 -2.96 -0.66 2.95
N SER A 91 -3.64 -1.74 3.26
CA SER A 91 -4.49 -1.88 4.44
C SER A 91 -4.45 -3.33 4.91
N ALA A 92 -4.73 -3.54 6.19
CA ALA A 92 -4.82 -4.88 6.76
C ALA A 92 -6.11 -5.00 7.58
N VAL A 93 -6.69 -6.19 7.55
CA VAL A 93 -7.79 -6.62 8.40
C VAL A 93 -7.28 -7.81 9.20
N ASP A 94 -7.53 -7.82 10.51
CA ASP A 94 -7.14 -8.93 11.38
C ASP A 94 -8.10 -10.14 11.27
N GLU A 95 -7.77 -11.22 11.96
CA GLU A 95 -8.57 -12.45 12.00
C GLU A 95 -10.01 -12.25 12.52
N GLY A 96 -10.23 -11.17 13.29
CA GLY A 96 -11.55 -10.79 13.80
C GLY A 96 -12.39 -10.01 12.79
N GLY A 97 -11.81 -9.63 11.65
CA GLY A 97 -12.46 -8.74 10.68
C GLY A 97 -12.28 -7.26 11.00
N GLU A 98 -11.46 -6.90 11.99
CA GLU A 98 -11.23 -5.52 12.39
C GLU A 98 -10.12 -4.88 11.54
N VAL A 99 -10.35 -3.64 11.12
CA VAL A 99 -9.38 -2.90 10.31
C VAL A 99 -8.23 -2.44 11.20
N VAL A 100 -7.00 -2.78 10.82
CA VAL A 100 -5.81 -2.24 11.47
C VAL A 100 -5.69 -0.76 11.14
N ALA A 101 -5.70 0.07 12.19
CA ALA A 101 -5.65 1.52 12.02
C ALA A 101 -4.35 1.98 11.33
N ASP A 102 -4.51 2.94 10.41
CA ASP A 102 -3.38 3.61 9.80
C ASP A 102 -2.80 4.65 10.80
N PRO A 103 -1.55 4.49 11.27
CA PRO A 103 -0.94 5.41 12.24
C PRO A 103 -0.70 6.83 11.68
N ARG A 104 -0.95 7.07 10.40
CA ARG A 104 -0.81 8.35 9.70
C ARG A 104 -2.08 8.74 8.94
N ALA A 105 -3.25 8.17 9.27
CA ALA A 105 -4.51 8.44 8.56
C ALA A 105 -4.90 9.92 8.56
N ASP A 106 -4.58 10.64 9.64
CA ASP A 106 -4.92 12.04 9.90
C ASP A 106 -3.84 13.03 9.46
N ARG A 107 -2.68 12.54 8.99
CA ARG A 107 -1.61 13.42 8.50
C ARG A 107 -1.97 13.96 7.13
N GLN A 108 -2.43 15.21 7.10
CA GLN A 108 -2.60 15.97 5.87
C GLN A 108 -1.23 16.44 5.36
N ILE A 109 -0.58 15.58 4.58
CA ILE A 109 0.75 15.83 4.02
C ILE A 109 0.67 16.87 2.89
N PHE A 110 0.80 18.15 3.25
CA PHE A 110 1.03 19.27 2.33
C PHE A 110 2.52 19.40 2.02
N ILE A 111 3.09 18.40 1.33
CA ILE A 111 4.47 18.53 0.83
C ILE A 111 4.44 19.25 -0.52
N ALA A 112 4.73 20.55 -0.48
CA ALA A 112 5.33 21.24 -1.61
C ALA A 112 6.79 20.77 -1.75
N GLY A 113 7.07 19.95 -2.76
CA GLY A 113 8.45 19.53 -3.10
C GLY A 113 8.71 18.04 -2.95
N GLY A 114 8.83 17.34 -4.07
CA GLY A 114 9.32 15.96 -4.10
C GLY A 114 9.27 15.39 -5.51
N GLY A 115 10.46 15.10 -6.07
CA GLY A 115 10.78 14.26 -7.23
C GLY A 115 9.83 14.25 -8.42
N GLY A 116 10.32 14.64 -9.60
CA GLY A 116 9.64 14.35 -10.86
C GLY A 116 9.33 12.85 -10.97
N GLY A 117 8.12 12.53 -11.41
CA GLY A 117 7.80 11.14 -11.77
C GLY A 117 8.58 10.73 -13.02
N ILE A 118 8.81 9.43 -13.16
CA ILE A 118 9.32 8.83 -14.39
C ILE A 118 8.17 8.10 -15.06
N ASP A 119 8.19 8.05 -16.39
CA ASP A 119 7.30 7.17 -17.12
C ASP A 119 7.95 5.77 -17.14
N VAL A 120 7.21 4.78 -16.66
CA VAL A 120 7.54 3.35 -16.71
C VAL A 120 6.73 2.76 -17.84
N SER A 121 7.41 2.50 -18.93
CA SER A 121 6.87 1.86 -20.12
C SER A 121 6.80 0.34 -19.90
N LEU A 122 5.63 -0.26 -20.17
CA LEU A 122 5.40 -1.70 -20.09
C LEU A 122 4.86 -2.23 -21.42
N ASP A 123 5.64 -3.08 -22.07
CA ASP A 123 5.17 -3.87 -23.21
C ASP A 123 4.13 -4.93 -22.77
N PRO A 124 3.37 -5.52 -23.71
CA PRO A 124 2.49 -6.65 -23.40
C PRO A 124 3.22 -7.75 -22.63
N ASP A 125 2.58 -8.25 -21.57
CA ASP A 125 3.12 -9.23 -20.63
C ASP A 125 4.29 -8.77 -19.73
N GLU A 126 4.75 -7.52 -19.85
CA GLU A 126 5.80 -6.99 -18.98
C GLU A 126 5.26 -6.62 -17.59
N SER A 127 6.12 -6.74 -16.58
CA SER A 127 5.80 -6.43 -15.19
C SER A 127 6.75 -5.39 -14.60
N PHE A 128 6.19 -4.45 -13.84
CA PHE A 128 6.91 -3.55 -12.95
C PHE A 128 6.73 -4.02 -11.50
N ARG A 129 7.80 -3.96 -10.70
CA ARG A 129 7.77 -4.35 -9.29
C ARG A 129 8.19 -3.21 -8.37
N GLU A 130 7.48 -3.06 -7.26
CA GLU A 130 7.78 -2.10 -6.21
C GLU A 130 7.58 -2.74 -4.83
N THR A 131 8.51 -2.51 -3.91
CA THR A 131 8.43 -3.06 -2.54
C THR A 131 8.16 -1.95 -1.53
N ILE A 132 7.13 -2.15 -0.71
CA ILE A 132 6.63 -1.16 0.24
C ILE A 132 6.34 -1.83 1.58
N ALA A 133 6.83 -1.27 2.68
CA ALA A 133 6.55 -1.81 4.02
C ALA A 133 5.09 -1.58 4.45
N LEU A 134 4.37 -2.65 4.79
CA LEU A 134 3.00 -2.60 5.32
C LEU A 134 2.89 -1.75 6.59
N ASN A 135 3.91 -1.81 7.46
CA ASN A 135 3.98 -1.06 8.72
C ASN A 135 3.77 0.45 8.55
N ARG A 136 3.96 0.96 7.33
CA ARG A 136 3.71 2.36 7.00
C ARG A 136 2.23 2.69 6.96
N TRP A 137 1.34 1.75 6.64
CA TRP A 137 -0.13 1.92 6.56
C TRP A 137 -0.92 1.11 7.58
N ALA A 138 -0.36 0.02 8.10
CA ALA A 138 -1.01 -0.82 9.11
C ALA A 138 0.08 -1.38 10.01
N LEU A 139 0.04 -1.02 11.30
CA LEU A 139 1.03 -1.44 12.27
C LEU A 139 0.54 -2.69 13.00
N LEU A 140 1.12 -3.84 12.66
CA LEU A 140 0.72 -5.14 13.18
C LEU A 140 1.37 -5.39 14.56
N THR A 141 0.66 -5.03 15.63
CA THR A 141 1.18 -5.09 17.01
C THR A 141 0.85 -6.38 17.76
N HIS A 142 0.08 -7.28 17.13
CA HIS A 142 -0.33 -8.55 17.72
C HIS A 142 -0.02 -9.69 16.74
N PRO A 143 0.24 -10.91 17.25
CA PRO A 143 0.33 -12.08 16.37
C PRO A 143 -1.05 -12.45 15.85
N GLY A 144 -1.10 -13.09 14.69
CA GLY A 144 -2.34 -13.53 14.06
C GLY A 144 -2.24 -13.54 12.55
N VAL A 145 -3.33 -13.97 11.91
CA VAL A 145 -3.46 -13.97 10.45
C VAL A 145 -4.12 -12.66 10.01
N TYR A 146 -3.51 -12.01 9.03
CA TYR A 146 -3.98 -10.74 8.50
C TYR A 146 -4.30 -10.85 7.01
N GLN A 147 -5.46 -10.34 6.63
CA GLN A 147 -5.81 -10.13 5.23
C GLN A 147 -5.27 -8.76 4.80
N VAL A 148 -4.24 -8.75 3.96
CA VAL A 148 -3.58 -7.54 3.47
C VAL A 148 -4.13 -7.20 2.08
N THR A 149 -4.61 -5.98 1.91
CA THR A 149 -5.06 -5.45 0.62
C THR A 149 -4.09 -4.39 0.13
N GLY A 150 -3.61 -4.54 -1.10
CA GLY A 150 -2.81 -3.55 -1.82
C GLY A 150 -3.64 -2.92 -2.92
N THR A 151 -3.58 -1.61 -3.04
CA THR A 151 -4.19 -0.83 -4.12
C THR A 151 -3.12 -0.09 -4.88
N PHE A 152 -3.10 -0.23 -6.20
CA PHE A 152 -2.32 0.57 -7.12
C PHE A 152 -3.22 1.53 -7.88
N TYR A 153 -2.77 2.77 -8.03
CA TYR A 153 -3.43 3.81 -8.81
C TYR A 153 -2.57 4.14 -10.03
N ALA A 154 -2.96 3.59 -11.19
CA ALA A 154 -2.21 3.69 -12.46
C ALA A 154 -2.06 5.13 -12.97
N ARG A 155 -2.91 6.04 -12.51
CA ARG A 155 -2.79 7.48 -12.73
C ARG A 155 -3.03 8.20 -11.41
N GLY A 156 -2.02 8.95 -10.95
CA GLY A 156 -2.01 9.49 -9.59
C GLY A 156 -3.17 10.47 -9.31
N PRO A 157 -3.56 10.63 -8.03
CA PRO A 157 -4.48 11.70 -7.65
C PRO A 157 -3.76 13.04 -7.81
N TYR A 158 -4.17 13.80 -8.83
CA TYR A 158 -3.85 15.20 -9.14
C TYR A 158 -2.53 15.51 -9.91
N PRO A 159 -2.52 16.54 -10.80
CA PRO A 159 -3.63 17.40 -11.22
C PRO A 159 -4.01 17.10 -12.68
N THR A 160 -4.60 15.94 -12.98
CA THR A 160 -5.32 15.81 -14.25
C THR A 160 -6.66 15.13 -14.00
N ASN A 161 -7.72 15.66 -14.60
CA ASN A 161 -9.09 15.13 -14.59
C ASN A 161 -9.16 13.81 -15.37
N VAL A 162 -8.29 12.86 -15.05
CA VAL A 162 -8.28 11.57 -15.73
C VAL A 162 -8.67 10.49 -14.75
N SER A 163 -9.51 9.60 -15.28
CA SER A 163 -9.92 8.34 -14.70
C SER A 163 -8.73 7.67 -14.01
N VAL A 164 -8.83 7.55 -12.69
CA VAL A 164 -7.90 6.77 -11.88
C VAL A 164 -8.41 5.34 -11.89
N THR A 165 -7.73 4.45 -12.60
CA THR A 165 -7.97 3.02 -12.46
C THR A 165 -7.26 2.55 -11.20
N ALA A 166 -8.06 2.20 -10.19
CA ALA A 166 -7.59 1.53 -8.99
C ALA A 166 -7.62 0.02 -9.24
N VAL A 167 -6.46 -0.63 -9.16
CA VAL A 167 -6.34 -2.08 -9.25
C VAL A 167 -5.94 -2.61 -7.88
N THR A 168 -6.66 -3.62 -7.39
CA THR A 168 -6.48 -4.14 -6.03
C THR A 168 -6.10 -5.59 -6.04
N ALA A 169 -5.21 -5.97 -5.12
CA ALA A 169 -4.84 -7.35 -4.85
C ALA A 169 -4.92 -7.61 -3.35
N THR A 170 -5.16 -8.87 -2.99
CA THR A 170 -5.21 -9.29 -1.58
C THR A 170 -4.30 -10.49 -1.38
N THR A 171 -3.64 -10.54 -0.24
CA THR A 171 -2.87 -11.70 0.22
C THR A 171 -3.06 -11.91 1.72
N GLU A 172 -2.77 -13.11 2.19
CA GLU A 172 -2.82 -13.45 3.60
C GLU A 172 -1.39 -13.49 4.15
N ILE A 173 -1.18 -12.93 5.35
CA ILE A 173 0.11 -12.96 6.03
C ILE A 173 -0.11 -13.39 7.48
N GLU A 174 0.57 -14.45 7.90
CA GLU A 174 0.63 -14.87 9.29
C GLU A 174 1.78 -14.13 10.00
N ILE A 175 1.44 -13.42 11.08
CA ILE A 175 2.40 -12.77 11.96
C ILE A 175 2.56 -13.61 13.22
N LEU A 176 3.77 -14.10 13.44
CA LEU A 176 4.12 -14.94 14.57
C LEU A 176 4.35 -14.13 15.86
N PRO A 177 4.12 -14.74 17.04
CA PRO A 177 4.46 -14.10 18.29
C PRO A 177 5.97 -13.92 18.43
N ARG A 178 6.36 -12.84 19.11
CA ARG A 178 7.73 -12.59 19.56
C ARG A 178 7.74 -12.58 21.08
N SER A 179 8.59 -13.41 21.69
CA SER A 179 8.71 -13.43 23.15
C SER A 179 9.33 -12.13 23.67
N ASN A 180 9.17 -11.85 24.96
CA ASN A 180 9.77 -10.66 25.57
C ASN A 180 11.29 -10.62 25.44
N ASP A 181 11.96 -11.77 25.56
CA ASP A 181 13.42 -11.89 25.46
C ASP A 181 13.89 -11.80 24.01
N GLU A 182 13.13 -12.37 23.06
CA GLU A 182 13.38 -12.19 21.63
C GLU A 182 13.25 -10.72 21.23
N MET A 183 12.20 -10.02 21.70
CA MET A 183 12.03 -8.59 21.44
C MET A 183 13.14 -7.76 22.09
N ALA A 184 13.58 -8.11 23.30
CA ALA A 184 14.72 -7.45 23.95
C ALA A 184 15.98 -7.55 23.10
N SER A 185 16.26 -8.77 22.63
CA SER A 185 17.44 -9.10 21.84
C SER A 185 17.40 -8.39 20.49
N TYR A 186 16.26 -8.46 19.80
CA TYR A 186 16.03 -7.77 18.52
C TYR A 186 16.25 -6.25 18.62
N ILE A 187 15.67 -5.61 19.63
CA ILE A 187 15.87 -4.17 19.86
C ILE A 187 17.33 -3.86 20.20
N GLY A 188 17.98 -4.71 21.01
CA GLY A 188 19.40 -4.57 21.34
C GLY A 188 20.29 -4.64 20.10
N GLU A 189 20.03 -5.60 19.21
CA GLU A 189 20.73 -5.74 17.93
C GLU A 189 20.53 -4.52 17.04
N LEU A 190 19.28 -4.07 16.84
CA LEU A 190 18.99 -2.85 16.07
C LEU A 190 19.67 -1.62 16.68
N SER A 191 19.66 -1.50 18.00
CA SER A 191 20.29 -0.37 18.70
C SER A 191 21.81 -0.38 18.53
N ASN A 192 22.44 -1.56 18.45
CA ASN A 192 23.87 -1.69 18.20
C ASN A 192 24.27 -1.29 16.77
N LEU A 193 23.33 -1.31 15.83
CA LEU A 193 23.54 -0.82 14.45
C LEU A 193 23.45 0.70 14.34
N LEU A 194 22.93 1.39 15.37
CA LEU A 194 22.92 2.84 15.39
C LEU A 194 24.34 3.38 15.63
N PRO A 195 24.75 4.44 14.92
CA PRO A 195 26.06 5.01 15.10
C PRO A 195 26.17 5.63 16.50
N LYS A 196 27.27 5.32 17.20
CA LYS A 196 27.52 5.85 18.55
C LYS A 196 28.07 7.28 18.55
N ASN A 197 28.74 7.69 17.47
CA ASN A 197 29.44 8.98 17.39
C ASN A 197 29.33 9.66 16.00
N ASP A 198 28.69 9.01 15.01
CA ASP A 198 28.58 9.51 13.63
C ASP A 198 27.10 9.60 13.21
N TYR A 199 26.46 10.65 13.72
CA TYR A 199 25.02 10.82 13.64
C TYR A 199 24.53 11.49 12.33
N GLU A 200 25.45 11.92 11.45
CA GLU A 200 25.13 12.37 10.09
C GLU A 200 24.74 11.18 9.19
N ASN A 201 25.21 9.97 9.53
CA ASN A 201 25.03 8.73 8.78
C ASN A 201 24.09 7.73 9.48
N VAL A 202 23.06 8.21 10.17
CA VAL A 202 22.08 7.32 10.81
C VAL A 202 21.37 6.47 9.75
N PRO A 203 21.40 5.12 9.84
CA PRO A 203 20.68 4.27 8.90
C PRO A 203 19.18 4.41 9.12
N PHE A 204 18.50 5.10 8.20
CA PHE A 204 17.06 5.34 8.31
C PHE A 204 16.29 4.02 8.46
N SER A 205 16.66 2.97 7.72
CA SER A 205 16.05 1.64 7.82
C SER A 205 16.10 1.04 9.22
N VAL A 206 17.17 1.27 9.99
CA VAL A 206 17.27 0.79 11.39
C VAL A 206 16.30 1.55 12.28
N VAL A 207 16.20 2.87 12.10
CA VAL A 207 15.24 3.71 12.84
C VAL A 207 13.81 3.27 12.54
N GLN A 208 13.47 3.01 11.28
CA GLN A 208 12.15 2.52 10.90
C GLN A 208 11.82 1.18 11.57
N LYS A 209 12.75 0.22 11.54
CA LYS A 209 12.58 -1.08 12.22
C LYS A 209 12.38 -0.93 13.73
N LEU A 210 13.16 -0.07 14.38
CA LEU A 210 12.97 0.25 15.81
C LEU A 210 11.57 0.81 16.08
N MET A 211 11.05 1.69 15.22
CA MET A 211 9.69 2.23 15.36
C MET A 211 8.62 1.15 15.19
N TYR A 212 8.81 0.20 14.28
CA TYR A 212 7.84 -0.87 14.03
C TYR A 212 7.67 -1.81 15.22
N THR A 213 8.67 -1.92 16.10
CA THR A 213 8.58 -2.74 17.32
C THR A 213 7.48 -2.31 18.29
N CYS A 214 7.08 -1.03 18.28
CA CYS A 214 6.14 -0.43 19.25
C CYS A 214 6.50 -0.69 20.73
N ASP A 215 7.76 -1.00 21.02
CA ASP A 215 8.19 -1.39 22.35
C ASP A 215 8.89 -0.24 23.06
N ARG A 216 8.58 -0.04 24.34
CA ARG A 216 9.19 1.02 25.17
C ARG A 216 10.72 0.96 25.22
N ARG A 217 11.33 -0.21 25.04
CA ARG A 217 12.78 -0.38 25.04
C ARG A 217 13.44 0.30 23.84
N ALA A 218 12.73 0.43 22.72
CA ALA A 218 13.20 1.18 21.55
C ALA A 218 13.17 2.70 21.76
N ALA A 219 12.42 3.20 22.76
CA ALA A 219 12.24 4.63 22.96
C ALA A 219 13.56 5.38 23.22
N LEU A 220 14.43 4.85 24.08
CA LEU A 220 15.70 5.52 24.39
C LEU A 220 16.63 5.58 23.17
N PRO A 221 16.92 4.48 22.45
CA PRO A 221 17.67 4.53 21.19
C PRO A 221 17.09 5.52 20.17
N LEU A 222 15.76 5.56 20.02
CA LEU A 222 15.08 6.49 19.12
C LEU A 222 15.25 7.94 19.57
N ILE A 223 15.07 8.24 20.86
CA ILE A 223 15.28 9.58 21.43
C ILE A 223 16.73 10.03 21.22
N GLU A 224 17.71 9.17 21.46
CA GLU A 224 19.12 9.52 21.25
C GLU A 224 19.40 9.90 19.79
N VAL A 225 18.88 9.13 18.84
CA VAL A 225 18.96 9.45 17.40
C VAL A 225 18.29 10.81 17.11
N PHE A 226 17.11 11.05 17.65
CA PHE A 226 16.32 12.24 17.37
C PHE A 226 16.79 13.52 18.05
N TYR A 227 17.58 13.42 19.12
CA TYR A 227 18.08 14.57 19.89
C TYR A 227 19.58 14.84 19.69
N ARG A 228 20.39 13.84 19.31
CA ARG A 228 21.86 14.00 19.21
C ARG A 228 22.40 14.15 17.79
N SER A 229 21.63 13.77 16.77
CA SER A 229 21.95 14.23 15.41
C SER A 229 21.58 15.72 15.30
N ASP A 230 22.15 16.39 14.33
CA ASP A 230 21.51 17.37 13.45
C ASP A 230 20.20 16.81 12.84
N ALA A 231 19.34 16.30 13.72
CA ALA A 231 18.09 15.59 13.51
C ALA A 231 17.09 16.42 12.75
N ALA A 232 17.37 17.71 12.56
CA ALA A 232 16.72 18.55 11.56
C ALA A 232 16.58 17.82 10.21
N ARG A 233 17.52 16.96 9.79
CA ARG A 233 17.37 16.16 8.56
C ARG A 233 16.34 15.03 8.70
N TYR A 234 16.35 14.27 9.79
CA TYR A 234 15.34 13.22 10.06
C TYR A 234 13.95 13.84 10.26
N TRP A 235 13.84 14.88 11.08
CA TRP A 235 12.61 15.63 11.30
C TRP A 235 12.19 16.44 10.06
N ALA A 236 13.09 16.93 9.20
CA ALA A 236 12.69 17.47 7.89
C ALA A 236 12.14 16.37 6.96
N VAL A 237 12.55 15.12 7.18
CA VAL A 237 12.01 13.96 6.50
C VAL A 237 10.67 13.47 7.10
N GLU A 238 10.45 13.61 8.42
CA GLU A 238 9.30 13.01 9.12
C GLU A 238 8.30 14.01 9.75
N ALA A 239 8.65 15.30 9.89
CA ALA A 239 7.86 16.38 10.53
C ALA A 239 7.42 17.51 9.59
N PHE A 240 8.12 17.77 8.48
CA PHE A 240 7.67 18.71 7.42
C PHE A 240 7.01 17.98 6.24
N GLN A 241 6.43 16.81 6.53
CA GLN A 241 5.89 15.87 5.57
C GLN A 241 4.49 15.45 5.96
#